data_AF-A0A2G9V740-F1
#
_entry.id   AF-A0A2G9V740-F1
#
_cell.length_a   1.000
_cell.length_b   1.000
_cell.length_c   1.000
_cell.angle_alpha   90.00
_cell.angle_beta   90.00
_cell.angle_gamma   90.00
#
_symmetry.space_group_name_H-M   'P 1'
#
loop_
_entity.id
_entity.type
_entity.pdbx_description
1 polymer ?
#
loop_
_entity_poly.entity_id
_entity_poly.type
_entity_poly.pdbx_seq_one_letter_code
_entity_poly.pdbx_strand_id
1 'polypeptide(L)'
;MVMASLENAMASTGGFCVGRSYVVGHQRLSGLGYCFSASLPPLLATAASEGLRIIDEEPERVARVQRLAVAVHRGLEAAFKVGTFLFPV
;
A
#
# COMPACT_ATOMS: atom_id res chain seq x y z
N MET A 1 -12.87 7.15 7.88
CA MET A 1 -12.88 6.27 6.69
C MET A 1 -11.46 6.21 6.19
N VAL A 2 -10.97 5.03 5.83
CA VAL A 2 -9.64 4.82 5.25
C VAL A 2 -9.83 4.19 3.87
N MET A 3 -9.09 4.66 2.87
CA MET A 3 -9.07 4.14 1.51
C MET A 3 -7.64 3.75 1.16
N ALA A 4 -7.45 2.69 0.40
CA ALA A 4 -6.13 2.32 -0.11
C ALA A 4 -6.21 1.56 -1.44
N SER A 5 -5.13 1.61 -2.22
CA SER A 5 -4.96 0.84 -3.45
C SER A 5 -4.39 -0.54 -3.14
N LEU A 6 -4.85 -1.55 -3.90
CA LEU A 6 -4.34 -2.92 -3.88
C LEU A 6 -3.15 -3.11 -4.86
N GLU A 7 -2.77 -2.07 -5.60
CA GLU A 7 -1.74 -2.16 -6.66
C GLU A 7 -0.31 -2.13 -6.14
N ASN A 8 -0.15 -1.78 -4.87
CA ASN A 8 1.16 -1.65 -4.23
C ASN A 8 1.52 -2.95 -3.49
N ALA A 9 1.44 -2.93 -2.16
CA ALA A 9 1.84 -4.04 -1.30
C ALA A 9 1.01 -5.33 -1.48
N MET A 10 -0.14 -5.24 -2.16
CA MET A 10 -1.12 -6.34 -2.25
C MET A 10 -1.04 -7.15 -3.55
N ALA A 11 -0.11 -6.80 -4.47
CA ALA A 11 0.12 -7.50 -5.73
C ALA A 11 -1.17 -7.81 -6.54
N SER A 12 -2.13 -6.91 -6.51
CA SER A 12 -3.43 -7.04 -7.17
C SER A 12 -3.82 -5.71 -7.84
N THR A 13 -5.09 -5.50 -8.18
CA THR A 13 -5.57 -4.23 -8.74
C THR A 13 -6.84 -3.76 -8.05
N GLY A 14 -7.18 -2.48 -8.25
CA GLY A 14 -8.32 -1.84 -7.61
C GLY A 14 -8.00 -1.28 -6.23
N GLY A 15 -9.03 -1.13 -5.40
CA GLY A 15 -8.89 -0.50 -4.08
C GLY A 15 -10.00 -0.89 -3.12
N PHE A 16 -9.81 -0.55 -1.86
CA PHE A 16 -10.78 -0.82 -0.80
C PHE A 16 -11.04 0.41 0.04
N CYS A 17 -12.19 0.39 0.73
CA CYS A 17 -12.57 1.36 1.74
C CYS A 17 -12.97 0.65 3.03
N VAL A 18 -12.58 1.20 4.18
CA VAL A 18 -13.01 0.73 5.49
C VAL A 18 -13.48 1.91 6.36
N GLY A 19 -14.52 1.67 7.15
CA GLY A 19 -15.15 2.68 7.98
C GLY A 19 -16.41 2.17 8.66
N ARG A 20 -17.19 3.10 9.23
CA ARG A 20 -18.48 2.75 9.83
C ARG A 20 -19.41 2.17 8.75
N SER A 21 -20.19 1.16 9.12
CA SER A 21 -21.06 0.41 8.21
C SER A 21 -21.98 1.30 7.37
N TYR A 22 -22.59 2.33 7.96
CA TYR A 22 -23.45 3.26 7.21
C TYR A 22 -22.69 4.09 6.16
N VAL A 23 -21.41 4.39 6.40
CA VAL A 23 -20.57 5.15 5.45
C VAL A 23 -20.18 4.24 4.28
N VAL A 24 -19.76 3.00 4.56
CA VAL A 24 -19.46 2.00 3.52
C VAL A 24 -20.72 1.64 2.73
N GLY A 25 -21.86 1.48 3.42
CA GLY A 25 -23.16 1.24 2.79
C GLY A 25 -23.58 2.37 1.85
N HIS A 26 -23.37 3.62 2.26
CA HIS A 26 -23.62 4.77 1.38
C HIS A 26 -22.71 4.75 0.14
N GLN A 27 -21.41 4.49 0.28
CA GLN A 27 -20.50 4.37 -0.87
C GLN A 27 -20.86 3.21 -1.80
N ARG A 28 -21.31 2.08 -1.25
CA ARG A 28 -21.73 0.91 -2.00
C ARG A 28 -22.96 1.20 -2.89
N LEU A 29 -23.87 2.05 -2.42
CA LEU A 29 -25.13 2.37 -3.12
C LEU A 29 -25.03 3.62 -4.00
N SER A 30 -24.16 4.57 -3.64
CA SER A 30 -24.08 5.89 -4.28
C SER A 30 -22.76 6.13 -5.01
N GLY A 31 -21.76 5.26 -4.84
CA GLY A 31 -20.47 5.38 -5.51
C GLY A 31 -20.56 5.00 -6.99
N LEU A 32 -20.47 5.98 -7.88
CA LEU A 32 -20.57 5.77 -9.34
C LEU A 32 -19.59 4.69 -9.83
N GLY A 33 -18.34 4.73 -9.37
CA GLY A 33 -17.32 3.75 -9.73
C GLY A 33 -17.57 2.36 -9.14
N TYR A 34 -18.38 2.22 -8.09
CA TYR A 34 -18.77 0.93 -7.53
C TYR A 34 -20.01 0.36 -8.23
N CYS A 35 -20.99 1.22 -8.57
CA CYS A 35 -22.24 0.80 -9.21
C CYS A 35 -22.12 0.54 -10.72
N PHE A 36 -21.26 1.28 -11.42
CA PHE A 36 -21.15 1.25 -12.89
C PHE A 36 -19.81 0.69 -13.38
N SER A 37 -19.16 -0.16 -12.58
CA SER A 37 -17.91 -0.85 -12.93
C SER A 37 -18.03 -2.35 -12.71
N ALA A 38 -17.22 -3.12 -13.43
CA ALA A 38 -17.13 -4.56 -13.23
C ALA A 38 -16.40 -4.90 -11.92
N SER A 39 -16.76 -6.03 -11.31
CA SER A 39 -16.07 -6.55 -10.14
C SER A 39 -14.64 -7.00 -10.50
N LEU A 40 -13.77 -7.00 -9.50
CA LEU A 40 -12.43 -7.56 -9.62
C LEU A 40 -12.48 -9.05 -10.02
N PRO A 41 -11.69 -9.51 -11.02
CA PRO A 41 -11.61 -10.93 -11.38
C PRO A 41 -11.25 -11.83 -10.18
N PRO A 42 -11.81 -13.06 -10.08
CA PRO A 42 -11.58 -13.94 -8.93
C PRO A 42 -10.10 -14.19 -8.61
N LEU A 43 -9.27 -14.37 -9.64
CA LEU A 43 -7.82 -14.54 -9.49
C LEU A 43 -7.18 -13.38 -8.70
N LEU A 44 -7.53 -12.15 -9.04
CA LEU A 44 -6.97 -10.94 -8.43
C LEU A 44 -7.54 -10.71 -7.02
N ALA A 45 -8.80 -11.07 -6.79
CA ALA A 45 -9.41 -11.03 -5.46
C ALA A 45 -8.73 -12.03 -4.50
N THR A 46 -8.43 -13.24 -4.98
CA THR A 46 -7.69 -14.25 -4.22
C THR A 46 -6.26 -13.79 -3.96
N ALA A 47 -5.56 -13.23 -4.95
CA ALA A 47 -4.20 -12.70 -4.77
C ALA A 47 -4.15 -11.61 -3.68
N ALA A 48 -5.11 -10.68 -3.68
CA ALA A 48 -5.21 -9.65 -2.64
C ALA A 48 -5.49 -10.26 -1.25
N SER A 49 -6.35 -11.27 -1.18
CA SER A 49 -6.70 -11.96 0.07
C SER A 49 -5.50 -12.72 0.65
N GLU A 50 -4.75 -13.43 -0.19
CA GLU A 50 -3.52 -14.11 0.20
C GLU A 50 -2.42 -13.11 0.61
N GLY A 51 -2.33 -11.96 -0.07
CA GLY A 51 -1.43 -10.88 0.34
C GLY A 51 -1.74 -10.39 1.76
N LEU A 52 -3.02 -10.26 2.12
CA LEU A 52 -3.41 -9.83 3.47
C LEU A 52 -3.04 -10.91 4.50
N ARG A 53 -3.31 -12.17 4.17
CA ARG A 53 -2.97 -13.32 5.01
C ARG A 53 -1.47 -13.40 5.28
N ILE A 54 -0.64 -13.23 4.26
CA ILE A 54 0.83 -13.21 4.39
C ILE A 54 1.30 -12.05 5.28
N ILE A 55 0.71 -10.86 5.14
CA ILE A 55 1.06 -9.71 5.98
C ILE A 55 0.71 -9.96 7.46
N ASP A 56 -0.42 -10.63 7.72
CA ASP A 56 -0.87 -10.96 9.07
C ASP A 56 -0.04 -12.08 9.72
N GLU A 57 0.31 -13.11 8.93
CA GLU A 57 1.12 -14.26 9.39
C GLU A 57 2.62 -13.94 9.52
N GLU A 58 3.15 -13.03 8.70
CA GLU A 58 4.58 -12.70 8.61
C GLU A 58 4.85 -11.19 8.88
N PRO A 59 4.52 -10.65 10.08
CA PRO A 59 4.64 -9.22 10.39
C PRO A 59 6.10 -8.72 10.35
N GLU A 60 7.08 -9.61 10.49
CA GLU A 60 8.49 -9.29 10.36
C GLU A 60 8.88 -8.82 8.96
N ARG A 61 8.11 -9.17 7.91
CA ARG A 61 8.31 -8.63 6.56
C ARG A 61 8.14 -7.12 6.52
N VAL A 62 7.09 -6.61 7.17
CA VAL A 62 6.82 -5.17 7.26
C VAL A 62 7.91 -4.49 8.09
N ALA A 63 8.25 -5.05 9.26
CA ALA A 63 9.32 -4.51 10.09
C ALA A 63 10.68 -4.49 9.35
N ARG A 64 10.96 -5.51 8.54
CA ARG A 64 12.19 -5.60 7.73
C ARG A 64 12.24 -4.50 6.68
N VAL A 65 11.17 -4.28 5.91
CA VAL A 65 11.17 -3.24 4.87
C VAL A 65 11.31 -1.85 5.49
N GLN A 66 10.67 -1.60 6.63
CA GLN A 66 10.80 -0.34 7.35
C GLN A 66 12.23 -0.10 7.84
N ARG A 67 12.88 -1.11 8.45
CA ARG A 67 14.28 -1.01 8.88
C ARG A 67 15.23 -0.75 7.71
N LEU A 68 15.03 -1.46 6.60
CA LEU A 68 15.84 -1.27 5.38
C LEU A 68 15.64 0.12 4.79
N ALA A 69 14.40 0.61 4.71
CA ALA A 69 14.11 1.96 4.23
C ALA A 69 14.83 3.04 5.05
N VAL A 70 14.82 2.92 6.39
CA VAL A 70 15.54 3.85 7.28
C VAL A 70 17.05 3.75 7.07
N ALA A 71 17.60 2.54 6.97
CA ALA A 71 19.03 2.33 6.75
C ALA A 71 19.50 2.94 5.42
N VAL A 72 18.76 2.68 4.34
CA VAL A 72 19.03 3.25 3.00
C VAL A 72 18.93 4.76 3.03
N HIS A 73 17.86 5.31 3.62
CA HIS A 73 17.67 6.75 3.70
C HIS A 73 18.84 7.46 4.42
N ARG A 74 19.25 6.95 5.59
CA ARG A 74 20.37 7.51 6.35
C ARG A 74 21.70 7.38 5.62
N GLY A 75 21.92 6.24 4.97
CA GLY A 75 23.13 6.01 4.16
C GLY A 75 23.24 7.00 3.00
N LEU A 76 22.14 7.22 2.28
CA LEU A 76 22.08 8.21 1.20
C LEU A 76 22.27 9.63 1.73
N GLU A 77 21.61 10.01 2.82
CA GLU A 77 21.77 11.33 3.44
C GLU A 77 23.23 11.62 3.82
N ALA A 78 23.92 10.66 4.43
CA ALA A 78 25.34 10.79 4.77
C ALA A 78 26.22 10.92 3.51
N ALA A 79 25.96 10.11 2.48
CA ALA A 79 26.70 10.16 1.22
C ALA A 79 26.56 11.51 0.52
N PHE A 80 25.35 12.08 0.47
CA PHE A 80 25.12 13.38 -0.15
C PHE A 80 25.74 14.54 0.63
N LYS A 81 25.76 14.50 1.97
CA LYS A 81 26.49 15.50 2.78
C LYS A 81 28.00 15.48 2.53
N VAL A 82 28.59 14.29 2.34
CA VAL A 82 30.00 14.15 1.96
C VAL A 82 30.25 14.61 0.52
N GLY A 83 29.32 14.30 -0.40
CA GLY A 83 29.40 14.72 -1.81
C GLY A 83 29.35 16.23 -2.02
N THR A 84 28.54 16.96 -1.25
CA THR A 84 28.51 18.44 -1.27
C THR A 84 29.84 19.07 -0.83
N PHE A 85 30.65 18.36 -0.04
CA PHE A 85 31.98 18.85 0.38
C PHE A 85 33.08 18.61 -0.68
N LEU A 86 32.92 17.61 -1.55
CA LEU A 86 33.90 17.24 -2.58
C LEU A 86 33.68 17.96 -3.93
N PHE A 87 32.48 18.48 -4.17
CA PHE A 87 32.17 19.33 -5.32
C PHE A 87 31.46 20.60 -4.84
N PRO A 88 32.21 21.61 -4.35
CA PRO A 88 31.62 22.91 -4.12
C PRO A 88 31.29 23.50 -5.50
N VAL A 89 30.03 23.89 -5.69
CA VAL A 89 29.73 24.94 -6.68
C VAL A 89 30.24 26.26 -6.11
#